data_AF-A0A2H6H237-F1
#
_entry.id   AF-A0A2H6H237-F1
#
_cell.length_a   1.000
_cell.length_b   1.000
_cell.length_c   1.000
_cell.angle_alpha   90.00
_cell.angle_beta   90.00
_cell.angle_gamma   90.00
#
_symmetry.space_group_name_H-M   'P 1'
#
loop_
_entity.id
_entity.type
_entity.pdbx_description
1 polymer ?
#
loop_
_entity_poly.entity_id
_entity_poly.type
_entity_poly.pdbx_seq_one_letter_code
_entity_poly.pdbx_strand_id
1 'polypeptide(L)'
;MKKDNFLDTNIIFNYSNYNDSSGNIVKKCYLFVVNKSGKFILCWAVLRELSEIIKKRARIHKEVLRKLQNSNYSFEESPLISKRDIPFIKQIYERFKYGNSEEVSNSLKLDRRLSEIKIEQFLKTKVDEKVIPINQINGDLVGKIHDIIPNHADCKILASALQLQQIKEKIFNFVTADGQDLDPNGYEYLKEHFEINCPKEKYIFPNLVNLMF
;
A
#
# COMPACT_ATOMS: atom_id res chain seq x y z
N MET A 1 -17.11 21.73 5.71
CA MET A 1 -17.18 20.27 5.52
C MET A 1 -15.76 19.70 5.57
N LYS A 2 -15.53 18.57 6.26
CA LYS A 2 -14.23 17.88 6.23
C LYS A 2 -14.02 17.26 4.84
N LYS A 3 -12.79 17.33 4.29
CA LYS A 3 -12.47 16.74 2.99
C LYS A 3 -12.55 15.22 3.06
N ASP A 4 -12.99 14.60 1.97
CA ASP A 4 -12.94 13.14 1.82
C ASP A 4 -11.50 12.69 1.55
N ASN A 5 -11.20 11.41 1.74
CA ASN A 5 -9.85 10.86 1.68
C ASN A 5 -9.82 9.65 0.75
N PHE A 6 -9.11 9.78 -0.35
CA PHE A 6 -8.73 8.70 -1.23
C PHE A 6 -7.46 8.06 -0.69
N LEU A 7 -7.55 6.80 -0.27
CA LEU A 7 -6.47 6.16 0.47
C LEU A 7 -5.62 5.29 -0.44
N ASP A 8 -4.32 5.39 -0.25
CA ASP A 8 -3.31 4.50 -0.78
C ASP A 8 -3.25 3.17 0.03
N THR A 9 -2.69 2.12 -0.57
CA THR A 9 -2.53 0.80 0.02
C THR A 9 -1.69 0.82 1.28
N ASN A 10 -0.62 1.63 1.30
CA ASN A 10 0.30 1.70 2.44
C ASN A 10 -0.35 2.20 3.74
N ILE A 11 -1.39 3.04 3.67
CA ILE A 11 -2.16 3.50 4.82
C ILE A 11 -2.85 2.32 5.50
N ILE A 12 -3.52 1.50 4.70
CA ILE A 12 -4.31 0.36 5.17
C ILE A 12 -3.38 -0.74 5.67
N PHE A 13 -2.29 -0.99 4.94
CA PHE A 13 -1.29 -1.97 5.34
C PHE A 13 -0.63 -1.60 6.67
N ASN A 14 -0.17 -0.35 6.83
CA ASN A 14 0.39 0.12 8.10
C ASN A 14 -0.62 0.08 9.24
N TYR A 15 -1.87 0.55 9.01
CA TYR A 15 -2.97 0.41 9.97
C TYR A 15 -3.13 -1.05 10.47
N SER A 16 -3.11 -2.01 9.54
CA SER A 16 -3.28 -3.43 9.89
C SER A 16 -2.14 -4.01 10.71
N ASN A 17 -0.93 -3.45 10.61
CA ASN A 17 0.25 -3.93 11.33
C ASN A 17 0.43 -3.26 12.71
N TYR A 18 -0.48 -2.36 13.13
CA TYR A 18 -0.36 -1.66 14.41
C TYR A 18 -0.38 -2.59 15.62
N ASN A 19 0.56 -2.35 16.53
CA ASN A 19 0.65 -2.82 17.91
C ASN A 19 1.32 -1.72 18.76
N ASP A 20 1.35 -1.88 20.09
CA ASP A 20 1.83 -0.82 20.99
C ASP A 20 3.33 -0.49 20.82
N SER A 21 4.12 -1.46 20.36
CA SER A 21 5.54 -1.31 20.06
C SER A 21 5.84 -0.83 18.62
N SER A 22 4.81 -0.51 17.83
CA SER A 22 4.98 -0.11 16.44
C SER A 22 5.72 1.21 16.28
N GLY A 23 6.45 1.34 15.16
CA GLY A 23 7.14 2.56 14.77
C GLY A 23 6.22 3.73 14.45
N ASN A 24 6.80 4.93 14.32
CA ASN A 24 6.05 6.20 14.17
C ASN A 24 5.03 6.17 13.03
N ILE A 25 5.42 5.72 11.83
CA ILE A 25 4.52 5.74 10.68
C ILE A 25 3.29 4.83 10.85
N VAL A 26 3.49 3.64 11.43
CA VAL A 26 2.40 2.70 11.72
C VAL A 26 1.43 3.32 12.73
N LYS A 27 1.95 4.00 13.76
CA LYS A 27 1.14 4.73 14.74
C LYS A 27 0.36 5.88 14.09
N LYS A 28 0.99 6.68 13.23
CA LYS A 28 0.32 7.75 12.47
C LYS A 28 -0.81 7.22 11.61
N CYS A 29 -0.58 6.15 10.84
CA CYS A 29 -1.62 5.52 10.01
C CYS A 29 -2.77 4.98 10.85
N TYR A 30 -2.45 4.35 11.99
CA TYR A 30 -3.46 3.86 12.93
C TYR A 30 -4.35 4.99 13.46
N LEU A 31 -3.75 6.06 13.98
CA LEU A 31 -4.47 7.22 14.51
C LEU A 31 -5.30 7.91 13.43
N PHE A 32 -4.78 8.02 12.20
CA PHE A 32 -5.52 8.59 11.08
C PHE A 32 -6.81 7.81 10.78
N VAL A 33 -6.73 6.47 10.75
CA VAL A 33 -7.89 5.61 10.47
C VAL A 33 -8.89 5.59 11.63
N VAL A 34 -8.42 5.56 12.88
CA VAL A 34 -9.30 5.56 14.06
C VAL A 34 -10.02 6.90 14.20
N ASN A 35 -9.30 8.01 13.97
CA ASN A 35 -9.85 9.37 14.02
C ASN A 35 -10.46 9.80 12.67
N LYS A 36 -10.97 8.83 11.90
CA LYS A 36 -11.55 9.03 10.55
C LYS A 36 -12.39 10.30 10.50
N SER A 37 -12.11 11.10 9.47
CA SER A 37 -12.78 12.38 9.25
C SER A 37 -13.08 12.53 7.76
N GLY A 38 -14.35 12.78 7.40
CA GLY A 38 -14.79 12.68 5.99
C GLY A 38 -14.94 11.22 5.54
N LYS A 39 -15.21 11.00 4.25
CA LYS A 39 -15.28 9.65 3.67
C LYS A 39 -13.89 9.06 3.44
N PHE A 40 -13.79 7.74 3.50
CA PHE A 40 -12.68 6.94 2.99
C PHE A 40 -13.11 6.29 1.68
N ILE A 41 -12.38 6.65 0.63
CA ILE A 41 -12.59 6.23 -0.76
C ILE A 41 -11.41 5.35 -1.15
N LEU A 42 -11.69 4.17 -1.70
CA LEU A 42 -10.67 3.28 -2.26
C LEU A 42 -10.95 3.03 -3.74
N CYS A 43 -9.90 2.88 -4.55
CA CYS A 43 -10.06 2.27 -5.86
C CYS A 43 -9.86 0.75 -5.83
N TRP A 44 -10.29 0.07 -6.88
CA TRP A 44 -10.11 -1.38 -6.98
C TRP A 44 -8.63 -1.80 -7.12
N ALA A 45 -7.74 -0.92 -7.56
CA ALA A 45 -6.29 -1.19 -7.59
C ALA A 45 -5.73 -1.42 -6.18
N VAL A 46 -6.15 -0.61 -5.20
CA VAL A 46 -5.79 -0.78 -3.77
C VAL A 46 -6.24 -2.15 -3.26
N LEU A 47 -7.47 -2.56 -3.58
CA LEU A 47 -8.01 -3.86 -3.15
C LEU A 47 -7.19 -5.03 -3.71
N ARG A 48 -6.79 -4.95 -4.98
CA ARG A 48 -5.92 -5.95 -5.60
C ARG A 48 -4.55 -5.97 -4.93
N GLU A 49 -3.96 -4.81 -4.68
CA GLU A 49 -2.64 -4.73 -4.07
C GLU A 49 -2.62 -5.30 -2.65
N LEU A 50 -3.63 -5.00 -1.83
CA LEU A 50 -3.80 -5.62 -0.51
C LEU A 50 -3.87 -7.15 -0.60
N SER A 51 -4.62 -7.69 -1.56
CA SER A 51 -4.70 -9.14 -1.79
C SER A 51 -3.34 -9.74 -2.15
N GLU A 52 -2.56 -9.07 -3.01
CA GLU A 52 -1.23 -9.52 -3.39
C GLU A 52 -0.21 -9.42 -2.24
N ILE A 53 -0.30 -8.38 -1.39
CA ILE A 53 0.51 -8.27 -0.18
C ILE A 53 0.25 -9.44 0.77
N ILE A 54 -1.02 -9.81 1.00
CA ILE A 54 -1.39 -10.96 1.84
C ILE A 54 -0.80 -12.26 1.28
N LYS A 55 -0.99 -12.51 -0.02
CA LYS A 55 -0.42 -13.69 -0.71
C LYS A 55 1.10 -13.73 -0.61
N LYS A 56 1.75 -12.58 -0.82
CA LYS A 56 3.21 -12.43 -0.73
C LYS A 56 3.71 -12.74 0.67
N ARG A 57 3.06 -12.21 1.72
CA ARG A 57 3.41 -12.51 3.12
C ARG A 57 3.27 -14.02 3.42
N ALA A 58 2.24 -14.68 2.90
CA ALA A 58 2.10 -16.12 3.03
C ALA A 58 3.25 -16.91 2.37
N ARG A 59 3.68 -16.52 1.16
CA ARG A 59 4.84 -17.11 0.48
C ARG A 59 6.12 -16.90 1.27
N ILE A 60 6.35 -15.68 1.76
CA ILE A 60 7.51 -15.35 2.60
C ILE A 60 7.56 -16.24 3.85
N HIS A 61 6.46 -16.36 4.59
CA HIS A 61 6.40 -17.20 5.79
C HIS A 61 6.70 -18.67 5.47
N LYS A 62 6.19 -19.17 4.34
CA LYS A 62 6.48 -20.53 3.87
C LYS A 62 7.98 -20.74 3.61
N GLU A 63 8.64 -19.80 2.95
CA GLU A 63 10.07 -19.91 2.67
C GLU A 63 10.94 -19.82 3.94
N VAL A 64 10.58 -18.95 4.90
CA VAL A 64 11.25 -18.89 6.20
C VAL A 64 11.17 -20.23 6.93
N LEU A 65 9.99 -20.84 6.98
CA LEU A 65 9.80 -22.16 7.60
C LEU A 65 10.60 -23.25 6.89
N ARG A 66 10.66 -23.21 5.55
CA ARG A 66 11.47 -24.14 4.76
C ARG A 66 12.96 -24.02 5.11
N LYS A 67 13.48 -22.80 5.28
CA LYS A 67 14.88 -22.56 5.70
C LYS A 67 15.14 -23.06 7.13
N LEU A 68 14.17 -22.91 8.04
CA LEU A 68 14.30 -23.41 9.41
C LEU A 68 14.34 -24.94 9.46
N GLN A 69 13.60 -25.62 8.58
CA GLN A 69 13.54 -27.08 8.49
C GLN A 69 14.73 -27.67 7.70
N ASN A 70 15.28 -26.92 6.76
CA ASN A 70 16.41 -27.32 5.94
C ASN A 70 17.45 -26.19 5.88
N SER A 71 18.50 -26.31 6.69
CA SER A 71 19.57 -25.32 6.79
C SER A 71 20.32 -25.11 5.46
N ASN A 72 20.35 -26.10 4.56
CA ASN A 72 21.00 -25.99 3.26
C ASN A 72 20.13 -25.26 2.22
N TYR A 73 18.84 -25.04 2.49
CA TYR A 73 17.96 -24.32 1.59
C TYR A 73 18.43 -22.87 1.37
N SER A 74 18.42 -22.36 0.13
CA SER A 74 18.75 -20.96 -0.18
C SER A 74 17.49 -20.21 -0.63
N PHE A 75 17.28 -19.00 -0.08
CA PHE A 75 16.16 -18.14 -0.51
C PHE A 75 16.32 -17.71 -1.97
N GLU A 76 17.55 -17.61 -2.44
CA GLU A 76 17.92 -17.23 -3.80
C GLU A 76 17.40 -18.23 -4.85
N GLU A 77 17.14 -19.47 -4.45
CA GLU A 77 16.62 -20.55 -5.31
C GLU A 77 15.09 -20.66 -5.28
N SER A 78 14.40 -19.82 -4.49
CA SER A 78 12.95 -19.90 -4.36
C SER A 78 12.22 -19.45 -5.63
N PRO A 79 11.28 -20.24 -6.17
CA PRO A 79 10.40 -19.79 -7.24
C PRO A 79 9.23 -18.91 -6.74
N LEU A 80 9.05 -18.77 -5.42
CA LEU A 80 7.87 -18.14 -4.83
C LEU A 80 8.07 -16.67 -4.44
N ILE A 81 9.32 -16.22 -4.35
CA ILE A 81 9.70 -14.88 -3.87
C ILE A 81 10.59 -14.19 -4.91
N SER A 82 10.47 -12.87 -5.01
CA SER A 82 11.33 -12.11 -5.91
C SER A 82 12.70 -11.88 -5.28
N LYS A 83 13.74 -11.69 -6.10
CA LYS A 83 15.08 -11.34 -5.60
C LYS A 83 15.10 -10.08 -4.72
N ARG A 84 14.19 -9.14 -4.99
CA ARG A 84 14.03 -7.89 -4.22
C ARG A 84 13.55 -8.14 -2.79
N ASP A 85 12.88 -9.27 -2.53
CA ASP A 85 12.33 -9.61 -1.22
C ASP A 85 13.30 -10.38 -0.32
N ILE A 86 14.41 -10.88 -0.89
CA ILE A 86 15.40 -11.69 -0.16
C ILE A 86 15.92 -10.98 1.10
N PRO A 87 16.30 -9.68 1.08
CA PRO A 87 16.76 -9.00 2.30
C PRO A 87 15.73 -9.02 3.42
N PHE A 88 14.46 -8.77 3.09
CA PHE A 88 13.35 -8.77 4.05
C PHE A 88 13.10 -10.18 4.62
N ILE A 89 13.16 -11.21 3.78
CA ILE A 89 12.97 -12.60 4.21
C ILE A 89 14.09 -13.04 5.15
N LYS A 90 15.34 -12.66 4.84
CA LYS A 90 16.49 -12.90 5.73
C LYS A 90 16.28 -12.25 7.10
N GLN A 91 15.77 -11.02 7.17
CA GLN A 91 15.47 -10.37 8.46
C GLN A 91 14.44 -11.15 9.29
N ILE A 92 13.38 -11.67 8.65
CA ILE A 92 12.40 -12.51 9.35
C ILE A 92 13.05 -13.82 9.83
N TYR A 93 13.82 -14.48 8.97
CA TYR A 93 14.54 -15.69 9.36
C TYR A 93 15.47 -15.45 10.56
N GLU A 94 16.29 -14.40 10.53
CA GLU A 94 17.21 -14.05 11.61
C GLU A 94 16.48 -13.84 12.95
N ARG A 95 15.28 -13.27 12.92
CA ARG A 95 14.44 -13.10 14.11
C ARG A 95 13.99 -14.43 14.73
N PHE A 96 13.84 -15.47 13.93
CA PHE A 96 13.27 -16.76 14.33
C PHE A 96 14.25 -17.94 14.24
N LYS A 97 15.51 -17.74 13.85
CA LYS A 97 16.48 -18.80 13.51
C LYS A 97 16.79 -19.79 14.63
N TYR A 98 16.60 -19.38 15.88
CA TYR A 98 16.81 -20.23 17.07
C TYR A 98 15.50 -20.71 17.70
N GLY A 99 14.35 -20.33 17.14
CA GLY A 99 13.05 -20.73 17.65
C GLY A 99 12.68 -22.16 17.27
N ASN A 100 11.83 -22.80 18.06
CA ASN A 100 11.23 -24.07 17.70
C ASN A 100 10.37 -23.90 16.43
N SER A 101 10.53 -24.80 15.43
CA SER A 101 9.83 -24.67 14.14
C SER A 101 8.31 -24.62 14.26
N GLU A 102 7.71 -25.31 15.23
CA GLU A 102 6.26 -25.31 15.44
C GLU A 102 5.79 -23.98 16.05
N GLU A 103 6.50 -23.49 17.06
CA GLU A 103 6.22 -22.20 17.69
C GLU A 103 6.37 -21.05 16.69
N VAL A 104 7.43 -21.07 15.87
CA VAL A 104 7.66 -20.08 14.81
C VAL A 104 6.53 -20.13 13.77
N SER A 105 6.13 -21.33 13.34
CA SER A 105 5.01 -21.52 12.41
C SER A 105 3.71 -20.93 12.96
N ASN A 106 3.41 -21.20 14.24
CA ASN A 106 2.23 -20.67 14.90
C ASN A 106 2.28 -19.15 15.04
N SER A 107 3.43 -18.59 15.41
CA SER A 107 3.65 -17.14 15.51
C SER A 107 3.45 -16.43 14.16
N LEU A 108 4.08 -16.93 13.09
CA LEU A 108 3.96 -16.36 11.74
C LEU A 108 2.54 -16.49 11.18
N LYS A 109 1.84 -17.58 11.46
CA LYS A 109 0.43 -17.76 11.08
C LYS A 109 -0.47 -16.78 11.83
N LEU A 110 -0.26 -16.61 13.13
CA LEU A 110 -1.02 -15.69 13.95
C LEU A 110 -0.83 -14.25 13.49
N ASP A 111 0.41 -13.80 13.31
CA ASP A 111 0.73 -12.45 12.83
C ASP A 111 0.04 -12.13 11.49
N ARG A 112 0.16 -13.06 10.52
CA ARG A 112 -0.53 -12.94 9.23
C ARG A 112 -2.04 -12.83 9.42
N ARG A 113 -2.64 -13.74 10.19
CA ARG A 113 -4.09 -13.80 10.42
C ARG A 113 -4.61 -12.54 11.09
N LEU A 114 -3.89 -11.97 12.06
CA LEU A 114 -4.28 -10.73 12.72
C LEU A 114 -4.29 -9.54 11.75
N SER A 115 -3.27 -9.44 10.89
CA SER A 115 -3.23 -8.39 9.85
C SER A 115 -4.35 -8.58 8.83
N GLU A 116 -4.62 -9.80 8.36
CA GLU A 116 -5.73 -10.13 7.46
C GLU A 116 -7.09 -9.71 8.07
N ILE A 117 -7.36 -10.10 9.32
CA ILE A 117 -8.59 -9.73 10.03
C ILE A 117 -8.75 -8.21 10.12
N LYS A 118 -7.68 -7.47 10.43
CA LYS A 118 -7.73 -6.01 10.51
C LYS A 118 -7.99 -5.36 9.14
N ILE A 119 -7.42 -5.90 8.06
CA ILE A 119 -7.71 -5.44 6.69
C ILE A 119 -9.18 -5.70 6.35
N GLU A 120 -9.70 -6.90 6.61
CA GLU A 120 -11.11 -7.23 6.36
C GLU A 120 -12.06 -6.33 7.16
N GLN A 121 -11.77 -6.10 8.45
CA GLN A 121 -12.54 -5.20 9.29
C GLN A 121 -12.50 -3.76 8.76
N PHE A 122 -11.34 -3.28 8.32
CA PHE A 122 -11.22 -1.97 7.70
C PHE A 122 -12.10 -1.86 6.45
N LEU A 123 -11.99 -2.83 5.54
CA LEU A 123 -12.75 -2.84 4.28
C LEU A 123 -14.26 -2.93 4.50
N LYS A 124 -14.70 -3.58 5.58
CA LYS A 124 -16.13 -3.74 5.93
C LYS A 124 -16.71 -2.53 6.66
N THR A 125 -15.93 -1.87 7.50
CA THR A 125 -16.48 -0.89 8.48
C THR A 125 -15.98 0.54 8.29
N LYS A 126 -14.86 0.74 7.59
CA LYS A 126 -14.24 2.07 7.44
C LYS A 126 -14.37 2.64 6.04
N VAL A 127 -14.47 1.80 5.00
CA VAL A 127 -14.57 2.24 3.60
C VAL A 127 -16.01 2.66 3.28
N ASP A 128 -16.19 3.89 2.83
CA ASP A 128 -17.51 4.40 2.43
C ASP A 128 -17.76 4.22 0.94
N GLU A 129 -16.70 4.25 0.12
CA GLU A 129 -16.84 4.20 -1.33
C GLU A 129 -15.71 3.40 -1.97
N LYS A 130 -16.08 2.51 -2.91
CA LYS A 130 -15.16 1.80 -3.78
C LYS A 130 -15.40 2.29 -5.21
N VAL A 131 -14.38 2.88 -5.82
CA VAL A 131 -14.49 3.58 -7.11
C VAL A 131 -13.55 2.99 -8.14
N ILE A 132 -13.78 3.33 -9.42
CA ILE A 132 -12.92 3.01 -10.58
C ILE A 132 -12.43 1.54 -10.57
N PRO A 133 -13.21 0.61 -11.14
CA PRO A 133 -12.78 -0.75 -11.44
C PRO A 133 -11.43 -0.80 -12.16
N ILE A 134 -10.62 -1.83 -11.92
CA ILE A 134 -9.24 -1.92 -12.46
C ILE A 134 -9.20 -1.80 -13.98
N ASN A 135 -10.18 -2.39 -14.66
CA ASN A 135 -10.31 -2.36 -16.12
C ASN A 135 -10.86 -1.03 -16.67
N GLN A 136 -11.26 -0.10 -15.80
CA GLN A 136 -11.76 1.23 -16.15
C GLN A 136 -10.78 2.35 -15.77
N ILE A 137 -9.63 2.00 -15.19
CA ILE A 137 -8.56 2.97 -14.93
C ILE A 137 -7.99 3.41 -16.29
N ASN A 138 -7.97 4.72 -16.53
CA ASN A 138 -7.42 5.28 -17.76
C ASN A 138 -5.94 4.91 -17.92
N GLY A 139 -5.63 4.04 -18.90
CA GLY A 139 -4.28 3.55 -19.18
C GLY A 139 -3.32 4.65 -19.66
N ASP A 140 -3.81 5.61 -20.44
CA ASP A 140 -3.00 6.74 -20.93
C ASP A 140 -2.56 7.61 -19.75
N LEU A 141 -3.47 7.85 -18.79
CA LEU A 141 -3.14 8.58 -17.57
C LEU A 141 -2.12 7.82 -16.70
N VAL A 142 -2.26 6.50 -16.60
CA VAL A 142 -1.25 5.66 -15.92
C VAL A 142 0.12 5.79 -16.59
N GLY A 143 0.17 5.75 -17.93
CA GLY A 143 1.41 5.92 -18.70
C GLY A 143 2.07 7.27 -18.42
N LYS A 144 1.30 8.37 -18.48
CA LYS A 144 1.80 9.72 -18.19
C LYS A 144 2.36 9.88 -16.78
N ILE A 145 1.72 9.27 -15.78
CA ILE A 145 2.26 9.27 -14.41
C ILE A 145 3.53 8.42 -14.36
N HIS A 146 3.53 7.27 -15.05
CA HIS A 146 4.65 6.33 -15.05
C HIS A 146 5.93 6.89 -15.71
N ASP A 147 5.80 7.81 -16.66
CA ASP A 147 6.92 8.54 -17.25
C ASP A 147 7.70 9.39 -16.22
N ILE A 148 7.09 9.65 -15.06
CA ILE A 148 7.65 10.47 -13.98
C ILE A 148 7.94 9.62 -12.73
N ILE A 149 7.00 8.72 -12.38
CA ILE A 149 7.07 7.86 -11.20
C ILE A 149 7.19 6.39 -11.65
N PRO A 150 8.29 5.68 -11.35
CA PRO A 150 8.49 4.33 -11.85
C PRO A 150 7.60 3.27 -11.19
N ASN A 151 6.97 3.56 -10.05
CA ASN A 151 6.09 2.60 -9.37
C ASN A 151 4.71 2.51 -10.05
N HIS A 152 4.54 1.48 -10.87
CA HIS A 152 3.32 1.23 -11.62
C HIS A 152 2.08 0.97 -10.72
N ALA A 153 2.23 0.49 -9.49
CA ALA A 153 1.09 0.30 -8.59
C ALA A 153 0.54 1.67 -8.15
N ASP A 154 1.42 2.54 -7.67
CA ASP A 154 1.11 3.90 -7.25
C ASP A 154 0.53 4.73 -8.41
N CYS A 155 1.07 4.55 -9.62
CA CYS A 155 0.55 5.17 -10.84
C CYS A 155 -0.94 4.83 -11.06
N LYS A 156 -1.35 3.58 -10.87
CA LYS A 156 -2.77 3.18 -11.03
C LYS A 156 -3.68 3.79 -9.97
N ILE A 157 -3.18 3.87 -8.74
CA ILE A 157 -3.93 4.42 -7.61
C ILE A 157 -4.12 5.92 -7.81
N LEU A 158 -3.06 6.64 -8.17
CA LEU A 158 -3.12 8.08 -8.44
C LEU A 158 -3.91 8.40 -9.71
N ALA A 159 -3.77 7.62 -10.79
CA ALA A 159 -4.60 7.77 -11.98
C ALA A 159 -6.09 7.63 -11.65
N SER A 160 -6.45 6.67 -10.80
CA SER A 160 -7.84 6.49 -10.35
C SER A 160 -8.33 7.68 -9.53
N ALA A 161 -7.47 8.27 -8.70
CA ALA A 161 -7.80 9.47 -7.93
C ALA A 161 -8.04 10.67 -8.86
N LEU A 162 -7.11 10.94 -9.79
CA LEU A 162 -7.26 12.02 -10.78
C LEU A 162 -8.51 11.84 -11.64
N GLN A 163 -8.75 10.63 -12.14
CA GLN A 163 -9.96 10.32 -12.93
C GLN A 163 -11.24 10.56 -12.12
N LEU A 164 -11.30 10.12 -10.85
CA LEU A 164 -12.44 10.38 -9.98
C LEU A 164 -12.66 11.88 -9.75
N GLN A 165 -11.58 12.64 -9.58
CA GLN A 165 -11.65 14.07 -9.33
C GLN A 165 -12.21 14.83 -10.54
N GLN A 166 -11.89 14.39 -11.76
CA GLN A 166 -12.51 14.92 -12.98
C GLN A 166 -14.01 14.58 -13.07
N ILE A 167 -14.43 13.39 -12.63
CA ILE A 167 -15.85 12.98 -12.69
C ILE A 167 -16.71 13.73 -11.67
N LYS A 168 -16.17 13.96 -10.45
CA LYS A 168 -16.95 14.52 -9.34
C LYS A 168 -16.79 16.02 -9.15
N GLU A 169 -15.81 16.63 -9.81
CA GLU A 169 -15.42 18.04 -9.64
C GLU A 169 -15.19 18.44 -8.17
N LYS A 170 -14.84 17.48 -7.31
CA LYS A 170 -14.65 17.67 -5.87
C LYS A 170 -13.22 17.34 -5.47
N ILE A 171 -12.52 18.33 -4.91
CA ILE A 171 -11.18 18.13 -4.36
C ILE A 171 -11.26 17.33 -3.05
N PHE A 172 -10.62 16.17 -3.05
CA PHE A 172 -10.41 15.34 -1.87
C PHE A 172 -8.92 15.26 -1.51
N ASN A 173 -8.61 14.63 -0.38
CA ASN A 173 -7.24 14.32 0.01
C ASN A 173 -6.79 13.02 -0.64
N PHE A 174 -5.60 12.99 -1.23
CA PHE A 174 -4.89 11.76 -1.56
C PHE A 174 -3.95 11.43 -0.40
N VAL A 175 -4.26 10.37 0.33
CA VAL A 175 -3.58 10.03 1.58
C VAL A 175 -2.65 8.86 1.38
N THR A 176 -1.37 9.08 1.64
CA THR A 176 -0.31 8.08 1.49
C THR A 176 0.67 8.14 2.67
N ALA A 177 1.46 7.09 2.82
CA ALA A 177 2.59 6.97 3.73
C ALA A 177 3.86 6.59 2.95
N ASP A 178 3.94 6.97 1.68
CA ASP A 178 5.10 6.75 0.84
C ASP A 178 6.19 7.78 1.16
N GLY A 179 7.43 7.33 1.27
CA GLY A 179 8.59 8.18 1.53
C GLY A 179 9.48 8.41 0.32
N GLN A 180 9.09 7.94 -0.88
CA GLN A 180 9.90 7.97 -2.09
C GLN A 180 9.20 8.70 -3.23
N ASP A 181 8.21 8.07 -3.86
CA ASP A 181 7.67 8.54 -5.13
C ASP A 181 6.61 9.65 -4.94
N LEU A 182 5.86 9.58 -3.84
CA LEU A 182 4.78 10.51 -3.49
C LEU A 182 5.10 11.36 -2.24
N ASP A 183 6.37 11.66 -2.01
CA ASP A 183 6.75 12.72 -1.08
C ASP A 183 6.24 14.11 -1.57
N PRO A 184 6.18 15.13 -0.70
CA PRO A 184 5.66 16.44 -1.10
C PRO A 184 6.34 17.05 -2.34
N ASN A 185 7.66 16.90 -2.48
CA ASN A 185 8.39 17.45 -3.61
C ASN A 185 8.13 16.63 -4.89
N GLY A 186 8.14 15.29 -4.79
CA GLY A 186 7.82 14.40 -5.91
C GLY A 186 6.40 14.63 -6.43
N TYR A 187 5.45 14.86 -5.53
CA TYR A 187 4.06 15.14 -5.89
C TYR A 187 3.86 16.52 -6.54
N GLU A 188 4.54 17.56 -6.05
CA GLU A 188 4.51 18.87 -6.72
C GLU A 188 5.20 18.82 -8.09
N TYR A 189 6.35 18.14 -8.20
CA TYR A 189 7.01 17.93 -9.49
C TYR A 189 6.11 17.23 -10.50
N LEU A 190 5.38 16.20 -10.07
CA LEU A 190 4.39 15.50 -10.90
C LEU A 190 3.31 16.45 -11.41
N LYS A 191 2.77 17.34 -10.55
CA LYS A 191 1.76 18.34 -10.97
C LYS A 191 2.30 19.28 -12.03
N GLU A 192 3.46 19.88 -11.77
CA GLU A 192 4.10 20.83 -12.70
C GLU A 192 4.34 20.17 -14.06
N HIS A 193 4.83 18.92 -14.07
CA HIS A 193 5.07 18.18 -15.30
C HIS A 193 3.77 17.90 -16.07
N PHE A 194 2.67 17.61 -15.38
CA PHE A 194 1.35 17.45 -16.00
C PHE A 194 0.81 18.76 -16.58
N GLU A 195 1.01 19.88 -15.88
CA GLU A 195 0.62 21.20 -16.38
C GLU A 195 1.38 21.59 -17.65
N ILE A 196 2.68 21.27 -17.72
CA ILE A 196 3.54 21.57 -18.87
C ILE A 196 3.23 20.66 -20.07
N ASN A 197 3.11 19.35 -19.84
CA ASN A 197 3.04 18.37 -20.93
C ASN A 197 1.60 17.99 -21.33
N CYS A 198 0.62 18.22 -20.46
CA CYS A 198 -0.81 17.98 -20.74
C CYS A 198 -1.66 19.24 -20.53
N PRO A 199 -1.28 20.43 -21.06
CA PRO A 199 -1.90 21.71 -20.72
C PRO A 199 -3.38 21.81 -21.14
N LYS A 200 -3.80 21.02 -22.13
CA LYS A 200 -5.19 20.98 -22.62
C LYS A 200 -6.11 20.12 -21.76
N GLU A 201 -5.57 19.23 -20.93
CA GLU A 201 -6.35 18.24 -20.17
C GLU A 201 -6.78 18.77 -18.79
N LYS A 202 -6.16 19.85 -18.30
CA LYS A 202 -6.53 20.58 -17.07
C LYS A 202 -6.86 19.67 -15.88
N TYR A 203 -5.99 18.71 -15.58
CA TYR A 203 -6.17 17.84 -14.43
C TYR A 203 -6.15 18.62 -13.12
N ILE A 204 -7.17 18.38 -12.29
CA ILE A 204 -7.25 18.90 -10.93
C ILE A 204 -6.71 17.83 -9.99
N PHE A 205 -5.53 18.08 -9.43
CA PHE A 205 -4.90 17.13 -8.50
C PHE A 205 -5.59 17.14 -7.14
N PRO A 206 -5.71 15.97 -6.47
CA PRO A 206 -6.12 15.92 -5.09
C PRO A 206 -5.08 16.59 -4.18
N ASN A 207 -5.53 17.00 -3.00
CA ASN A 207 -4.64 17.52 -1.97
C ASN A 207 -3.80 16.39 -1.37
N LEU A 208 -2.47 16.44 -1.45
CA LEU A 208 -1.64 15.43 -0.82
C LEU A 208 -1.74 15.52 0.71
N VAL A 209 -1.93 14.38 1.36
CA VAL A 209 -1.74 14.20 2.80
C VAL A 209 -0.80 13.02 2.98
N ASN A 210 0.49 13.31 3.04
CA ASN A 210 1.51 12.28 3.25
C ASN A 210 1.82 12.17 4.75
N LEU A 211 1.49 11.02 5.36
CA LEU A 211 1.68 10.79 6.79
C LEU A 211 3.14 10.56 7.19
N MET A 212 4.06 10.41 6.24
CA MET A 212 5.49 10.34 6.53
C MET A 212 6.04 11.68 7.02
N PHE A 213 5.54 12.79 6.47
CA PHE A 213 6.05 14.14 6.69
C PHE A 213 5.17 14.96 7.65
#